data_AF-A0A1I7RHL8-F1
#
_entry.id   AF-A0A1I7RHL8-F1
#
_cell.length_a   1.000
_cell.length_b   1.000
_cell.length_c   1.000
_cell.angle_alpha   90.00
_cell.angle_beta   90.00
_cell.angle_gamma   90.00
#
_symmetry.space_group_name_H-M   'P 1'
#
loop_
_entity.id
_entity.type
_entity.pdbx_description
1 polymer ?
#
loop_
_entity_poly.entity_id
_entity_poly.type
_entity_poly.pdbx_seq_one_letter_code
_entity_poly.pdbx_strand_id
1 'polypeptide(L)'
;MSNSASEAGNRLDHLPRGPNPISILYGNEVSESWEPGSKSPGNDHVLQGNGNIQERKCNVFISDIHTQGGSIGMKWKSSFWLMLSCMSLLVQGDLHLYNYLFKNYRKEIRPINTQNPTSTNVTVQLFLKQIQKVKESDQTLSLYCWIEMYWTDFYLKWNEKEFNGTKELIVPVSDIWKPDLLVYNNAHMNVEANQLETNAVIKSDGRVSVYRAMVTQITCVLNLDDFPFDQQICYIMLSSWSYDGSGIMLDTLVPAIVDNSQNDINKISTLAHYMENSEWQLNDFKIRRNLKYYECCPYAFPDLTYFFSIRRNPMYYLFTQLLPSSFISVITIIGSFTPHHTTGENQEKITLGATAGMAIVIILMMIADKLPATSNTLPLLGKFYVGLIFIIFFGTSCTTVVMSIQMRGNQGKPIPEWLRTMIRNSRVLQYIFKHVDTRSRATKRQCTCMKRSSSYFVKSENGDCKWLIPTHALTSDNFSLTPPYQRILSIIGDIKFSTEATSQTLRHDQRLDEIRREWEYIARGLDRVLLFFFVTVTVLYELWLLSLTNITPLKISEEFMNRTSGLS
;
A
#
# COMPACT_ATOMS: atom_id res chain seq x y z
N MET A 1 12.29 47.79 -31.84
CA MET A 1 12.44 48.78 -30.76
C MET A 1 13.04 48.04 -29.58
N SER A 2 14.38 47.92 -29.59
CA SER A 2 15.34 48.68 -28.76
C SER A 2 15.46 48.09 -27.34
N ASN A 3 16.38 47.14 -27.10
CA ASN A 3 17.81 47.31 -26.76
C ASN A 3 18.08 48.14 -25.49
N SER A 4 18.68 47.50 -24.48
CA SER A 4 19.96 47.88 -23.82
C SER A 4 20.17 46.96 -22.59
N ALA A 5 21.15 46.03 -22.59
CA ALA A 5 22.58 46.21 -22.30
C ALA A 5 22.84 46.46 -20.79
N SER A 6 23.36 45.52 -19.98
CA SER A 6 24.73 44.93 -19.89
C SER A 6 25.73 45.77 -19.09
N GLU A 7 26.35 45.19 -18.05
CA GLU A 7 27.77 45.30 -17.62
C GLU A 7 27.93 44.51 -16.29
N ALA A 8 28.73 43.42 -16.22
CA ALA A 8 30.21 43.32 -16.07
C ALA A 8 30.70 43.72 -14.66
N GLY A 9 31.60 43.05 -13.93
CA GLY A 9 32.39 41.83 -14.13
C GLY A 9 33.33 41.55 -12.92
N ASN A 10 33.73 40.27 -12.77
CA ASN A 10 34.94 39.62 -12.21
C ASN A 10 35.87 40.25 -11.12
N ARG A 11 36.20 39.40 -10.11
CA ARG A 11 37.55 39.08 -9.54
C ARG A 11 37.41 37.91 -8.51
N LEU A 12 37.96 36.70 -8.71
CA LEU A 12 39.32 36.17 -8.35
C LEU A 12 39.70 36.46 -6.88
N ASP A 13 40.17 35.57 -5.99
CA ASP A 13 40.80 34.23 -6.04
C ASP A 13 40.83 33.62 -4.61
N HIS A 14 41.06 32.29 -4.51
CA HIS A 14 41.94 31.58 -3.54
C HIS A 14 41.40 30.23 -2.98
N LEU A 15 42.01 29.15 -3.49
CA LEU A 15 42.12 27.79 -2.91
C LEU A 15 43.13 27.79 -1.72
N PRO A 16 43.18 26.74 -0.87
CA PRO A 16 44.05 25.58 -1.14
C PRO A 16 43.49 24.19 -0.74
N ARG A 17 44.17 23.17 -1.28
CA ARG A 17 43.95 21.73 -1.18
C ARG A 17 44.61 21.07 0.05
N GLY A 18 44.01 19.96 0.50
CA GLY A 18 44.65 18.71 1.00
C GLY A 18 44.77 18.54 2.52
N PRO A 19 45.08 17.33 3.06
CA PRO A 19 45.25 16.01 2.42
C PRO A 19 44.55 14.82 3.15
N ASN A 20 44.42 13.68 2.46
CA ASN A 20 44.42 12.31 3.04
C ASN A 20 45.81 11.70 2.69
N PRO A 21 46.41 10.74 3.45
CA PRO A 21 45.83 9.39 3.68
C PRO A 21 46.26 8.65 4.99
N ILE A 22 45.60 7.52 5.31
CA ILE A 22 46.16 6.17 5.50
C ILE A 22 45.12 5.22 6.14
N SER A 23 45.07 4.02 5.57
CA SER A 23 44.32 2.78 5.82
C SER A 23 44.37 2.17 7.23
N ILE A 24 43.35 1.34 7.60
CA ILE A 24 43.45 -0.13 7.89
C ILE A 24 42.03 -0.74 8.11
N LEU A 25 41.98 -2.04 7.78
CA LEU A 25 40.94 -3.04 7.46
C LEU A 25 39.85 -3.48 8.47
N TYR A 26 38.91 -4.25 7.87
CA TYR A 26 37.92 -5.25 8.35
C TYR A 26 36.49 -4.73 8.63
N GLY A 27 35.40 -5.29 8.09
CA GLY A 27 35.20 -6.40 7.15
C GLY A 27 33.69 -6.66 6.88
N ASN A 28 33.43 -7.28 5.72
CA ASN A 28 32.29 -8.10 5.29
C ASN A 28 30.85 -7.54 5.29
N GLU A 29 30.37 -7.17 4.10
CA GLU A 29 29.05 -7.56 3.58
C GLU A 29 29.20 -7.93 2.09
N VAL A 30 28.84 -9.17 1.73
CA VAL A 30 28.87 -9.68 0.35
C VAL A 30 27.43 -9.81 -0.14
N SER A 31 27.09 -9.02 -1.15
CA SER A 31 25.96 -9.25 -2.06
C SER A 31 26.52 -9.49 -3.45
N GLU A 32 26.54 -10.73 -3.92
CA GLU A 32 26.92 -11.07 -5.29
C GLU A 32 25.70 -11.14 -6.20
N SER A 33 25.74 -10.31 -7.25
CA SER A 33 24.99 -10.46 -8.49
C SER A 33 26.01 -10.74 -9.58
N TRP A 34 25.77 -11.78 -10.40
CA TRP A 34 26.63 -12.15 -11.51
C TRP A 34 25.79 -12.30 -12.78
N GLU A 35 26.00 -11.39 -13.73
CA GLU A 35 26.05 -11.70 -15.16
C GLU A 35 27.54 -11.61 -15.59
N PRO A 36 27.95 -12.33 -16.64
CA PRO A 36 28.80 -11.64 -17.61
C PRO A 36 28.52 -12.01 -19.08
N GLY A 37 28.67 -10.99 -19.93
CA GLY A 37 28.65 -11.09 -21.38
C GLY A 37 30.00 -11.43 -22.03
N SER A 38 29.86 -11.95 -23.25
CA SER A 38 30.67 -11.78 -24.48
C SER A 38 32.19 -11.51 -24.40
N LYS A 39 32.96 -12.36 -25.10
CA LYS A 39 34.04 -11.95 -26.03
C LYS A 39 34.47 -13.11 -26.95
N SER A 40 34.56 -12.83 -28.25
CA SER A 40 35.27 -13.59 -29.29
C SER A 40 36.23 -12.63 -30.02
N PRO A 41 37.36 -13.11 -30.58
CA PRO A 41 37.47 -13.49 -32.01
C PRO A 41 38.41 -14.72 -32.19
N GLY A 42 38.66 -15.42 -33.31
CA GLY A 42 38.33 -15.41 -34.75
C GLY A 42 39.29 -16.41 -35.46
N ASN A 43 38.87 -17.01 -36.59
CA ASN A 43 39.62 -17.77 -37.62
C ASN A 43 40.14 -19.20 -37.25
N ASP A 44 40.19 -20.24 -38.10
CA ASP A 44 39.84 -20.49 -39.51
C ASP A 44 39.86 -22.03 -39.79
N HIS A 45 39.16 -22.43 -40.86
CA HIS A 45 39.30 -23.63 -41.73
C HIS A 45 38.72 -25.05 -41.40
N VAL A 46 37.64 -25.35 -42.15
CA VAL A 46 37.40 -26.49 -43.09
C VAL A 46 37.60 -27.96 -42.63
N LEU A 47 36.53 -28.76 -42.65
CA LEU A 47 36.35 -29.96 -43.50
C LEU A 47 34.96 -30.62 -43.30
N GLN A 48 34.44 -31.20 -44.39
CA GLN A 48 33.14 -31.87 -44.56
C GLN A 48 32.96 -33.13 -43.68
N GLY A 49 31.70 -33.47 -43.37
CA GLY A 49 31.33 -34.81 -42.90
C GLY A 49 29.86 -34.98 -42.55
N ASN A 50 29.11 -35.68 -43.42
CA ASN A 50 27.77 -36.22 -43.19
C ASN A 50 27.66 -37.06 -41.90
N GLY A 51 26.49 -37.08 -41.26
CA GLY A 51 26.04 -38.22 -40.46
C GLY A 51 25.29 -37.91 -39.17
N ASN A 52 23.96 -38.09 -39.23
CA ASN A 52 23.09 -38.77 -38.27
C ASN A 52 23.28 -38.60 -36.74
N ILE A 53 22.16 -38.16 -36.13
CA ILE A 53 21.46 -38.82 -35.01
C ILE A 53 22.33 -39.09 -33.76
N GLN A 54 22.22 -38.21 -32.76
CA GLN A 54 22.50 -38.54 -31.36
C GLN A 54 21.21 -38.85 -30.61
N GLU A 55 20.82 -40.13 -30.61
CA GLU A 55 20.07 -40.71 -29.50
C GLU A 55 21.02 -40.85 -28.31
N ARG A 56 20.75 -40.12 -27.22
CA ARG A 56 21.47 -40.29 -25.96
C ARG A 56 20.82 -41.40 -25.13
N LYS A 57 21.59 -42.49 -24.99
CA LYS A 57 21.90 -43.20 -23.74
C LYS A 57 20.73 -43.55 -22.79
N CYS A 58 20.32 -44.81 -22.85
CA CYS A 58 20.07 -45.62 -21.64
C CYS A 58 21.00 -46.84 -21.68
N ASN A 59 22.25 -46.66 -21.23
CA ASN A 59 23.10 -47.76 -20.80
C ASN A 59 22.87 -47.97 -19.30
N VAL A 60 22.20 -49.05 -18.92
CA VAL A 60 22.39 -49.68 -17.62
C VAL A 60 23.11 -51.00 -17.89
N PHE A 61 24.39 -51.01 -17.56
CA PHE A 61 25.30 -52.14 -17.60
C PHE A 61 24.80 -53.23 -16.62
N ILE A 62 24.37 -54.37 -17.14
CA ILE A 62 24.47 -55.66 -16.46
C ILE A 62 25.53 -56.45 -17.24
N SER A 63 26.76 -56.39 -16.78
CA SER A 63 27.79 -57.36 -17.15
C SER A 63 28.70 -57.55 -15.95
N ASP A 64 28.45 -58.62 -15.21
CA ASP A 64 29.49 -59.46 -14.61
C ASP A 64 28.80 -60.65 -13.93
N ILE A 65 29.06 -61.84 -14.44
CA ILE A 65 29.26 -63.11 -13.72
C ILE A 65 29.50 -64.17 -14.81
N HIS A 66 30.79 -64.42 -15.06
CA HIS A 66 31.23 -65.63 -15.74
C HIS A 66 31.51 -66.69 -14.67
N THR A 67 30.75 -67.79 -14.76
CA THR A 67 31.13 -69.18 -14.46
C THR A 67 31.67 -69.53 -13.07
N GLN A 68 30.89 -70.30 -12.30
CA GLN A 68 31.28 -71.64 -11.86
C GLN A 68 30.08 -72.46 -11.33
N GLY A 69 29.91 -73.67 -11.89
CA GLY A 69 29.35 -74.83 -11.19
C GLY A 69 27.81 -74.99 -11.15
N GLY A 70 27.33 -76.10 -11.69
CA GLY A 70 26.19 -76.81 -11.11
C GLY A 70 24.85 -76.65 -11.84
N SER A 71 24.42 -77.75 -12.45
CA SER A 71 23.08 -77.97 -13.01
C SER A 71 21.97 -77.68 -11.99
N ILE A 72 21.29 -76.52 -12.09
CA ILE A 72 19.94 -76.23 -11.60
C ILE A 72 19.42 -74.97 -12.33
N GLY A 73 18.25 -75.04 -12.97
CA GLY A 73 17.44 -73.84 -13.26
C GLY A 73 17.25 -73.39 -14.71
N MET A 74 17.11 -74.29 -15.68
CA MET A 74 16.74 -73.98 -17.08
C MET A 74 15.35 -73.29 -17.25
N LYS A 75 14.60 -73.07 -16.15
CA LYS A 75 13.30 -72.37 -16.15
C LYS A 75 13.38 -70.85 -16.00
N TRP A 76 14.49 -70.27 -15.52
CA TRP A 76 14.59 -68.81 -15.32
C TRP A 76 15.02 -68.03 -16.57
N LYS A 77 15.85 -68.63 -17.44
CA LYS A 77 16.28 -68.00 -18.70
C LYS A 77 15.14 -67.85 -19.70
N SER A 78 14.25 -68.84 -19.80
CA SER A 78 13.04 -68.76 -20.65
C SER A 78 12.10 -67.65 -20.19
N SER A 79 11.84 -67.55 -18.88
CA SER A 79 11.00 -66.49 -18.31
C SER A 79 11.60 -65.09 -18.47
N PHE A 80 12.92 -64.94 -18.43
CA PHE A 80 13.60 -63.66 -18.65
C PHE A 80 13.54 -63.22 -20.12
N TRP A 81 13.73 -64.14 -21.07
CA TRP A 81 13.57 -63.87 -22.50
C TRP A 81 12.12 -63.63 -22.90
N LEU A 82 11.15 -64.31 -22.26
CA LEU A 82 9.73 -64.03 -22.41
C LEU A 82 9.35 -62.65 -21.87
N MET A 83 9.90 -62.23 -20.73
CA MET A 83 9.69 -60.89 -20.18
C MET A 83 10.32 -59.80 -21.06
N LEU A 84 11.51 -60.02 -21.61
CA LEU A 84 12.17 -59.06 -22.51
C LEU A 84 11.44 -58.95 -23.87
N SER A 85 10.98 -60.09 -24.41
CA SER A 85 10.15 -60.15 -25.62
C SER A 85 8.78 -59.46 -25.43
N CYS A 86 8.14 -59.69 -24.27
CA CYS A 86 6.87 -59.06 -23.91
C CYS A 86 7.03 -57.53 -23.74
N MET A 87 8.15 -57.06 -23.16
CA MET A 87 8.47 -55.64 -23.07
C MET A 87 8.73 -55.00 -24.45
N SER A 88 9.40 -55.70 -25.39
CA SER A 88 9.56 -55.19 -26.77
C SER A 88 8.25 -55.15 -27.56
N LEU A 89 7.34 -56.11 -27.35
CA LEU A 89 6.02 -56.17 -28.01
C LEU A 89 5.08 -55.05 -27.55
N LEU A 90 5.16 -54.63 -26.28
CA LEU A 90 4.42 -53.49 -25.75
C LEU A 90 4.93 -52.16 -26.31
N VAL A 91 6.25 -51.98 -26.43
CA VAL A 91 6.86 -50.75 -26.96
C VAL A 91 6.64 -50.58 -28.47
N GLN A 92 6.51 -51.67 -29.23
CA GLN A 92 6.24 -51.61 -30.68
C GLN A 92 4.80 -51.26 -31.04
N GLY A 93 3.82 -51.55 -30.16
CA GLY A 93 2.40 -51.30 -30.43
C GLY A 93 2.06 -49.81 -30.55
N ASP A 94 2.53 -49.01 -29.60
CA ASP A 94 2.24 -47.57 -29.55
C ASP A 94 2.95 -46.81 -30.67
N LEU A 95 4.18 -47.21 -31.02
CA LEU A 95 4.91 -46.62 -32.14
C LEU A 95 4.24 -46.94 -33.49
N HIS A 96 3.73 -48.16 -33.65
CA HIS A 96 2.98 -48.55 -34.85
C HIS A 96 1.66 -47.78 -34.97
N LEU A 97 0.92 -47.63 -33.86
CA LEU A 97 -0.30 -46.82 -33.80
C LEU A 97 -0.02 -45.35 -34.12
N TYR A 98 1.03 -44.78 -33.53
CA TYR A 98 1.45 -43.40 -33.80
C TYR A 98 1.74 -43.20 -35.29
N ASN A 99 2.59 -44.05 -35.88
CA ASN A 99 2.90 -43.93 -37.31
C ASN A 99 1.68 -44.14 -38.21
N TYR A 100 0.73 -45.00 -37.82
CA TYR A 100 -0.51 -45.20 -38.55
C TYR A 100 -1.39 -43.95 -38.54
N LEU A 101 -1.63 -43.35 -37.36
CA LEU A 101 -2.48 -42.17 -37.21
C LEU A 101 -1.87 -40.93 -37.86
N PHE A 102 -0.58 -40.69 -37.68
CA PHE A 102 0.07 -39.43 -38.08
C PHE A 102 0.59 -39.40 -39.52
N LYS A 103 0.53 -40.51 -40.28
CA LYS A 103 1.07 -40.57 -41.66
C LYS A 103 0.49 -39.52 -42.61
N ASN A 104 -0.81 -39.25 -42.51
CA ASN A 104 -1.54 -38.29 -43.35
C ASN A 104 -2.30 -37.25 -42.53
N TYR A 105 -2.00 -37.15 -41.23
CA TYR A 105 -2.67 -36.20 -40.35
C TYR A 105 -2.15 -34.78 -40.61
N ARG A 106 -3.08 -33.82 -40.67
CA ARG A 106 -2.77 -32.40 -40.89
C ARG A 106 -3.33 -31.59 -39.75
N LYS A 107 -2.46 -31.20 -38.83
CA LYS A 107 -2.82 -30.45 -37.61
C LYS A 107 -3.39 -29.06 -37.88
N GLU A 108 -3.17 -28.50 -39.07
CA GLU A 108 -3.72 -27.20 -39.46
C GLU A 108 -5.22 -27.27 -39.81
N ILE A 109 -5.76 -28.48 -40.01
CA ILE A 109 -7.13 -28.70 -40.47
C ILE A 109 -8.01 -29.11 -39.29
N ARG A 110 -9.13 -28.42 -39.11
CA ARG A 110 -10.11 -28.74 -38.07
C ARG A 110 -10.66 -30.16 -38.24
N PRO A 111 -10.72 -30.97 -37.16
CA PRO A 111 -11.21 -32.34 -37.25
C PRO A 111 -12.73 -32.37 -37.33
N ILE A 112 -13.23 -32.42 -38.56
CA ILE A 112 -14.66 -32.54 -38.85
C ILE A 112 -15.01 -33.94 -39.32
N ASN A 113 -16.25 -34.35 -39.04
CA ASN A 113 -16.80 -35.53 -39.70
C ASN A 113 -17.08 -35.18 -41.16
N THR A 114 -16.38 -35.83 -42.09
CA THR A 114 -16.52 -35.63 -43.54
C THR A 114 -17.92 -35.98 -44.06
N GLN A 115 -18.66 -36.83 -43.35
CA GLN A 115 -20.01 -37.24 -43.74
C GLN A 115 -21.09 -36.22 -43.33
N ASN A 116 -20.88 -35.53 -42.20
CA ASN A 116 -21.79 -34.53 -41.66
C ASN A 116 -20.96 -33.38 -41.08
N PRO A 117 -20.64 -32.33 -41.86
CA PRO A 117 -19.80 -31.23 -41.40
C PRO A 117 -20.56 -30.38 -40.38
N THR A 118 -20.38 -30.70 -39.10
CA THR A 118 -20.92 -29.94 -37.98
C THR A 118 -19.84 -29.09 -37.30
N SER A 119 -20.27 -28.20 -36.42
CA SER A 119 -19.38 -27.51 -35.50
C SER A 119 -18.64 -28.51 -34.62
N THR A 120 -17.38 -28.22 -34.31
CA THR A 120 -16.57 -29.02 -33.39
C THR A 120 -16.89 -28.57 -31.97
N ASN A 121 -17.55 -29.43 -31.20
CA ASN A 121 -17.85 -29.16 -29.81
C ASN A 121 -16.57 -29.28 -28.97
N VAL A 122 -16.19 -28.20 -28.32
CA VAL A 122 -15.05 -28.11 -27.42
C VAL A 122 -15.58 -27.81 -26.02
N THR A 123 -15.45 -28.79 -25.13
CA THR A 123 -15.81 -28.61 -23.72
C THR A 123 -14.61 -28.06 -22.96
N VAL A 124 -14.79 -26.94 -22.28
CA VAL A 124 -13.74 -26.25 -21.53
C VAL A 124 -14.11 -26.19 -20.06
N GLN A 125 -13.15 -26.51 -19.20
CA GLN A 125 -13.25 -26.40 -17.75
C GLN A 125 -12.09 -25.54 -17.25
N LEU A 126 -12.39 -24.38 -16.64
CA LEU A 126 -11.39 -23.54 -16.00
C LEU A 126 -11.40 -23.77 -14.49
N PHE A 127 -10.22 -24.02 -13.92
CA PHE A 127 -9.99 -24.05 -12.49
C PHE A 127 -9.20 -22.81 -12.09
N LEU A 128 -9.80 -21.96 -11.26
CA LEU A 128 -9.10 -20.83 -10.67
C LEU A 128 -8.22 -21.35 -9.53
N LYS A 129 -6.89 -21.32 -9.73
CA LYS A 129 -5.95 -21.80 -8.72
C LYS A 129 -5.57 -20.71 -7.74
N GLN A 130 -5.25 -19.52 -8.21
CA GLN A 130 -4.82 -18.45 -7.34
C GLN A 130 -5.06 -17.09 -8.00
N ILE A 131 -5.55 -16.14 -7.21
CA ILE A 131 -5.44 -14.73 -7.53
C ILE A 131 -4.04 -14.30 -7.12
N GLN A 132 -3.14 -14.05 -8.07
CA GLN A 132 -1.73 -13.77 -7.76
C GLN A 132 -1.54 -12.32 -7.31
N LYS A 133 -2.09 -11.38 -8.08
CA LYS A 133 -1.89 -9.95 -7.84
C LYS A 133 -2.98 -9.11 -8.49
N VAL A 134 -3.54 -8.15 -7.75
CA VAL A 134 -4.32 -7.04 -8.30
C VAL A 134 -3.38 -5.84 -8.44
N LYS A 135 -3.40 -5.18 -9.59
CA LYS A 135 -2.68 -3.92 -9.82
C LYS A 135 -3.70 -2.83 -10.12
N GLU A 136 -4.02 -2.05 -9.09
CA GLU A 136 -5.10 -1.07 -9.10
C GLU A 136 -4.80 0.09 -10.05
N SER A 137 -3.56 0.56 -10.08
CA SER A 137 -3.09 1.63 -10.97
C SER A 137 -3.38 1.36 -12.45
N ASP A 138 -3.25 0.10 -12.85
CA ASP A 138 -3.38 -0.34 -14.24
C ASP A 138 -4.75 -0.99 -14.51
N GLN A 139 -5.59 -1.15 -13.47
CA GLN A 139 -6.85 -1.89 -13.56
C GLN A 139 -6.68 -3.31 -14.13
N THR A 140 -5.63 -4.01 -13.67
CA THR A 140 -5.31 -5.37 -14.13
C THR A 140 -5.26 -6.37 -12.97
N LEU A 141 -5.59 -7.62 -13.29
CA LEU A 141 -5.56 -8.73 -12.36
C LEU A 141 -4.78 -9.91 -12.94
N SER A 142 -3.78 -10.37 -12.20
CA SER A 142 -2.96 -11.54 -12.53
C SER A 142 -3.53 -12.78 -11.88
N LEU A 143 -3.87 -13.78 -12.69
CA LEU A 143 -4.54 -15.00 -12.30
C LEU A 143 -3.72 -16.22 -12.71
N TYR A 144 -3.65 -17.20 -11.82
CA TYR A 144 -3.15 -18.53 -12.14
C TYR A 144 -4.33 -19.49 -12.29
N CYS A 145 -4.45 -20.11 -13.46
CA CYS A 145 -5.58 -20.96 -13.81
C CYS A 145 -5.08 -22.26 -14.46
N TRP A 146 -5.81 -23.35 -14.24
CA TRP A 146 -5.72 -24.54 -15.08
C TRP A 146 -6.92 -24.58 -16.02
N ILE A 147 -6.68 -24.94 -17.27
CA ILE A 147 -7.71 -25.13 -18.28
C ILE A 147 -7.63 -26.57 -18.76
N GLU A 148 -8.77 -27.24 -18.73
CA GLU A 148 -8.96 -28.55 -19.33
C GLU A 148 -9.83 -28.37 -20.57
N MET A 149 -9.41 -28.98 -21.67
CA MET A 149 -10.10 -28.94 -22.94
C MET A 149 -10.37 -30.36 -23.41
N TYR A 150 -11.60 -30.60 -23.82
CA TYR A 150 -12.06 -31.87 -24.34
C TYR A 150 -12.73 -31.65 -25.69
N TRP A 151 -12.29 -32.38 -26.71
CA TRP A 151 -12.94 -32.40 -28.01
C TRP A 151 -12.82 -33.79 -28.63
N THR A 152 -13.47 -34.00 -29.76
CA THR A 152 -13.34 -35.25 -30.52
C THR A 152 -12.65 -34.98 -31.84
N ASP A 153 -11.56 -35.69 -32.10
CA ASP A 153 -10.89 -35.70 -33.39
C ASP A 153 -11.31 -36.96 -34.18
N PHE A 154 -11.93 -36.77 -35.34
CA PHE A 154 -12.42 -37.86 -36.16
C PHE A 154 -11.33 -38.59 -36.94
N TYR A 155 -10.17 -37.96 -37.15
CA TYR A 155 -9.03 -38.54 -37.84
C TYR A 155 -8.15 -39.37 -36.91
N LEU A 156 -8.22 -39.13 -35.60
CA LEU A 156 -7.44 -39.82 -34.57
C LEU A 156 -8.22 -40.95 -33.89
N LYS A 157 -8.93 -41.77 -34.68
CA LYS A 157 -9.67 -42.95 -34.20
C LYS A 157 -9.00 -44.24 -34.63
N TRP A 158 -9.00 -45.24 -33.76
CA TRP A 158 -8.49 -46.57 -34.09
C TRP A 158 -9.29 -47.67 -33.38
N ASN A 159 -9.17 -48.89 -33.91
CA ASN A 159 -9.75 -50.06 -33.29
C ASN A 159 -8.75 -50.66 -32.29
N GLU A 160 -9.11 -50.69 -31.01
CA GLU A 160 -8.25 -51.22 -29.94
C GLU A 160 -7.73 -52.63 -30.24
N LYS A 161 -8.54 -53.47 -30.91
CA LYS A 161 -8.19 -54.86 -31.23
C LYS A 161 -7.04 -54.99 -32.24
N GLU A 162 -6.84 -54.00 -33.09
CA GLU A 162 -5.80 -53.99 -34.13
C GLU A 162 -4.44 -53.55 -33.58
N PHE A 163 -4.43 -52.87 -32.43
CA PHE A 163 -3.24 -52.30 -31.81
C PHE A 163 -3.06 -52.82 -30.38
N ASN A 164 -3.01 -54.15 -30.20
CA ASN A 164 -2.72 -54.81 -28.92
C ASN A 164 -3.59 -54.38 -27.73
N GLY A 165 -4.81 -53.89 -27.96
CA GLY A 165 -5.70 -53.40 -26.91
C GLY A 165 -5.35 -52.00 -26.38
N THR A 166 -4.51 -51.23 -27.07
CA THR A 166 -4.17 -49.85 -26.69
C THR A 166 -5.43 -48.97 -26.71
N LYS A 167 -5.82 -48.46 -25.54
CA LYS A 167 -7.03 -47.63 -25.35
C LYS A 167 -6.75 -46.14 -25.42
N GLU A 168 -5.54 -45.74 -25.05
CA GLU A 168 -5.14 -44.35 -24.91
C GLU A 168 -3.74 -44.18 -25.49
N LEU A 169 -3.51 -43.06 -26.17
CA LEU A 169 -2.24 -42.67 -26.76
C LEU A 169 -1.90 -41.26 -26.27
N ILE A 170 -0.67 -41.08 -25.79
CA ILE A 170 -0.18 -39.78 -25.30
C ILE A 170 0.74 -39.18 -26.36
N VAL A 171 0.43 -37.98 -26.84
CA VAL A 171 1.20 -37.30 -27.90
C VAL A 171 1.48 -35.85 -27.55
N PRO A 172 2.55 -35.23 -28.08
CA PRO A 172 2.74 -33.80 -27.96
C PRO A 172 1.55 -33.02 -28.56
N VAL A 173 1.04 -32.02 -27.83
CA VAL A 173 -0.05 -31.15 -28.31
C VAL A 173 0.31 -30.42 -29.60
N SER A 174 1.59 -30.17 -29.84
CA SER A 174 2.10 -29.50 -31.04
C SER A 174 1.86 -30.27 -32.34
N ASP A 175 1.59 -31.58 -32.25
CA ASP A 175 1.51 -32.49 -33.40
C ASP A 175 0.06 -32.75 -33.82
N ILE A 176 -0.91 -32.31 -33.01
CA ILE A 176 -2.34 -32.43 -33.26
C ILE A 176 -3.00 -31.07 -33.50
N TRP A 177 -4.18 -31.07 -34.14
CA TRP A 177 -5.02 -29.88 -34.18
C TRP A 177 -5.49 -29.54 -32.76
N LYS A 178 -5.46 -28.25 -32.41
CA LYS A 178 -5.98 -27.74 -31.14
C LYS A 178 -6.86 -26.50 -31.37
N PRO A 179 -7.91 -26.30 -30.57
CA PRO A 179 -8.72 -25.09 -30.65
C PRO A 179 -7.90 -23.86 -30.21
N ASP A 180 -8.11 -22.72 -30.89
CA ASP A 180 -7.46 -21.44 -30.64
C ASP A 180 -8.16 -20.65 -29.53
N LEU A 181 -8.26 -21.26 -28.35
CA LEU A 181 -8.91 -20.66 -27.19
C LEU A 181 -8.03 -19.58 -26.56
N LEU A 182 -8.53 -18.34 -26.52
CA LEU A 182 -7.84 -17.18 -25.95
C LEU A 182 -8.68 -16.52 -24.84
N VAL A 183 -7.98 -15.84 -23.93
CA VAL A 183 -8.59 -14.91 -22.98
C VAL A 183 -8.78 -13.57 -23.68
N TYR A 184 -10.03 -13.21 -23.98
CA TYR A 184 -10.35 -12.02 -24.77
C TYR A 184 -10.06 -10.71 -24.03
N ASN A 185 -10.36 -10.64 -22.74
CA ASN A 185 -10.13 -9.45 -21.92
C ASN A 185 -8.72 -9.42 -21.31
N ASN A 186 -7.74 -9.98 -22.01
CA ASN A 186 -6.34 -10.01 -21.57
C ASN A 186 -5.70 -8.61 -21.69
N ALA A 187 -4.99 -8.16 -20.65
CA ALA A 187 -4.30 -6.87 -20.59
C ALA A 187 -2.96 -6.84 -21.34
N HIS A 188 -2.29 -7.98 -21.47
CA HIS A 188 -0.99 -8.14 -22.12
C HIS A 188 -0.99 -9.39 -23.02
N MET A 189 -0.98 -9.19 -24.35
CA MET A 189 -1.08 -10.27 -25.35
C MET A 189 0.16 -11.21 -25.43
N ASN A 190 0.98 -11.32 -24.38
CA ASN A 190 2.08 -12.27 -24.29
C ASN A 190 1.56 -13.67 -23.93
N VAL A 191 0.79 -14.27 -24.85
CA VAL A 191 0.08 -15.53 -24.63
C VAL A 191 1.04 -16.73 -24.58
N GLU A 192 2.07 -16.77 -25.43
CA GLU A 192 2.96 -17.93 -25.58
C GLU A 192 3.92 -18.11 -24.39
N ALA A 193 4.43 -17.01 -23.82
CA ALA A 193 5.39 -17.07 -22.71
C ALA A 193 4.76 -17.54 -21.38
N ASN A 194 3.44 -17.44 -21.27
CA ASN A 194 2.72 -17.62 -20.00
C ASN A 194 1.87 -18.91 -19.96
N GLN A 195 2.04 -19.79 -20.94
CA GLN A 195 1.31 -21.05 -21.04
C GLN A 195 2.25 -22.24 -21.01
N LEU A 196 1.97 -23.18 -20.10
CA LEU A 196 2.58 -24.51 -20.11
C LEU A 196 1.51 -25.49 -20.60
N GLU A 197 1.73 -26.01 -21.81
CA GLU A 197 0.89 -27.05 -22.40
C GLU A 197 1.49 -28.42 -22.07
N THR A 198 0.66 -29.35 -21.60
CA THR A 198 1.06 -30.75 -21.43
C THR A 198 0.86 -31.53 -22.73
N ASN A 199 1.32 -32.78 -22.76
CA ASN A 199 0.93 -33.73 -23.78
C ASN A 199 -0.60 -33.93 -23.79
N ALA A 200 -1.14 -34.24 -24.96
CA ALA A 200 -2.53 -34.61 -25.16
C ALA A 200 -2.73 -36.09 -24.89
N VAL A 201 -3.86 -36.44 -24.27
CA VAL A 201 -4.31 -37.83 -24.13
C VAL A 201 -5.43 -38.05 -25.14
N ILE A 202 -5.19 -38.96 -26.09
CA ILE A 202 -6.16 -39.34 -27.12
C ILE A 202 -6.70 -40.72 -26.74
N LYS A 203 -8.02 -40.90 -26.78
CA LYS A 203 -8.68 -42.20 -26.60
C LYS A 203 -9.00 -42.84 -27.95
N SER A 204 -9.15 -44.16 -27.97
CA SER A 204 -9.47 -44.96 -29.16
C SER A 204 -10.69 -44.47 -29.96
N ASP A 205 -11.67 -43.87 -29.27
CA ASP A 205 -12.87 -43.28 -29.85
C ASP A 205 -12.69 -41.89 -30.48
N GLY A 206 -11.46 -41.34 -30.42
CA GLY A 206 -11.07 -40.03 -30.93
C GLY A 206 -11.24 -38.90 -29.93
N ARG A 207 -11.66 -39.15 -28.68
CA ARG A 207 -11.71 -38.09 -27.67
C ARG A 207 -10.31 -37.66 -27.28
N VAL A 208 -10.05 -36.36 -27.37
CA VAL A 208 -8.80 -35.72 -27.01
C VAL A 208 -9.01 -34.93 -25.73
N SER A 209 -8.08 -35.07 -24.79
CA SER A 209 -8.04 -34.32 -23.54
C SER A 209 -6.71 -33.59 -23.44
N VAL A 210 -6.74 -32.28 -23.22
CA VAL A 210 -5.56 -31.44 -23.01
C VAL A 210 -5.69 -30.65 -21.74
N TYR A 211 -4.62 -30.62 -20.97
CA TYR A 211 -4.49 -29.87 -19.73
C TYR A 211 -3.47 -28.76 -19.95
N ARG A 212 -3.82 -27.53 -19.56
CA ARG A 212 -2.96 -26.35 -19.71
C ARG A 212 -2.93 -25.60 -18.39
N ALA A 213 -1.74 -25.26 -17.92
CA ALA A 213 -1.56 -24.27 -16.85
C ALA A 213 -1.24 -22.92 -17.48
N MET A 214 -1.91 -21.85 -17.05
CA MET A 214 -1.63 -20.49 -17.53
C MET A 214 -1.59 -19.47 -16.41
N VAL A 215 -0.72 -18.48 -16.57
CA VAL A 215 -0.78 -17.23 -15.82
C VAL A 215 -1.29 -16.15 -16.78
N THR A 216 -2.50 -15.63 -16.55
CA THR A 216 -3.10 -14.62 -17.42
C THR A 216 -3.31 -13.32 -16.66
N GLN A 217 -3.07 -12.20 -17.33
CA GLN A 217 -3.38 -10.87 -16.82
C GLN A 217 -4.63 -10.37 -17.52
N ILE A 218 -5.72 -10.19 -16.78
CA ILE A 218 -6.97 -9.67 -17.32
C ILE A 218 -7.14 -8.19 -16.99
N THR A 219 -7.87 -7.50 -17.85
CA THR A 219 -8.40 -6.17 -17.58
C THR A 219 -9.69 -6.29 -16.75
N CYS A 220 -9.78 -5.53 -15.67
CA CYS A 220 -10.97 -5.46 -14.83
C CYS A 220 -11.15 -4.04 -14.30
N VAL A 221 -12.29 -3.43 -14.60
CA VAL A 221 -12.60 -2.08 -14.12
C VAL A 221 -12.92 -2.14 -12.63
N LEU A 222 -12.01 -1.61 -11.81
CA LEU A 222 -12.12 -1.64 -10.36
C LEU A 222 -12.90 -0.43 -9.84
N ASN A 223 -13.82 -0.65 -8.90
CA ASN A 223 -14.47 0.42 -8.14
C ASN A 223 -13.70 0.64 -6.82
N LEU A 224 -13.03 1.79 -6.70
CA LEU A 224 -12.16 2.12 -5.56
C LEU A 224 -12.77 3.17 -4.62
N ASP A 225 -14.07 3.43 -4.73
CA ASP A 225 -14.76 4.43 -3.91
C ASP A 225 -14.61 4.15 -2.41
N ASP A 226 -14.73 2.87 -2.02
CA ASP A 226 -14.67 2.41 -0.64
C ASP A 226 -13.31 1.85 -0.24
N PHE A 227 -12.25 2.09 -1.03
CA PHE A 227 -10.90 1.62 -0.70
C PHE A 227 -10.47 2.08 0.71
N PRO A 228 -9.94 1.18 1.59
CA PRO A 228 -9.49 -0.20 1.35
C PRO A 228 -10.53 -1.30 1.68
N PHE A 229 -11.81 -0.95 1.87
CA PHE A 229 -12.92 -1.88 2.13
C PHE A 229 -13.65 -2.30 0.85
N ASP A 230 -12.98 -2.14 -0.28
CA ASP A 230 -13.54 -2.29 -1.61
C ASP A 230 -13.83 -3.76 -1.97
N GLN A 231 -14.78 -3.91 -2.89
CA GLN A 231 -15.19 -5.18 -3.45
C GLN A 231 -15.29 -5.04 -4.96
N GLN A 232 -14.80 -6.05 -5.67
CA GLN A 232 -14.62 -6.02 -7.11
C GLN A 232 -15.32 -7.20 -7.75
N ILE A 233 -15.97 -6.95 -8.89
CA ILE A 233 -16.50 -8.01 -9.76
C ILE A 233 -15.66 -8.01 -11.02
N CYS A 234 -14.92 -9.08 -11.23
CA CYS A 234 -14.09 -9.28 -12.40
C CYS A 234 -14.56 -10.53 -13.15
N TYR A 235 -14.12 -10.67 -14.40
CA TYR A 235 -14.46 -11.81 -15.23
C TYR A 235 -13.31 -12.22 -16.13
N ILE A 236 -13.23 -13.50 -16.48
CA ILE A 236 -12.34 -14.02 -17.53
C ILE A 236 -13.23 -14.50 -18.66
N MET A 237 -13.01 -13.99 -19.87
CA MET A 237 -13.75 -14.40 -21.07
C MET A 237 -12.89 -15.29 -21.95
N LEU A 238 -13.28 -16.55 -22.11
CA LEU A 238 -12.62 -17.51 -23.00
C LEU A 238 -13.45 -17.69 -24.26
N SER A 239 -12.84 -17.50 -25.42
CA SER A 239 -13.49 -17.79 -26.71
C SER A 239 -12.45 -18.13 -27.78
N SER A 240 -12.90 -18.71 -28.90
CA SER A 240 -12.07 -18.92 -30.08
C SER A 240 -11.81 -17.58 -30.77
N TRP A 241 -10.60 -17.36 -31.29
CA TRP A 241 -10.27 -16.13 -32.00
C TRP A 241 -10.70 -16.16 -33.46
N SER A 242 -10.51 -17.30 -34.12
CA SER A 242 -10.64 -17.43 -35.57
C SER A 242 -11.96 -18.07 -36.00
N TYR A 243 -12.66 -18.76 -35.10
CA TYR A 243 -13.88 -19.50 -35.42
C TYR A 243 -15.11 -18.90 -34.74
N ASP A 244 -16.20 -18.80 -35.51
CA ASP A 244 -17.55 -18.59 -35.00
C ASP A 244 -18.18 -19.92 -34.55
N GLY A 245 -19.43 -19.88 -34.08
CA GLY A 245 -20.17 -21.04 -33.60
C GLY A 245 -20.42 -22.14 -34.65
N SER A 246 -20.26 -21.84 -35.94
CA SER A 246 -20.32 -22.85 -37.01
C SER A 246 -19.05 -23.70 -37.08
N GLY A 247 -17.91 -23.13 -36.68
CA GLY A 247 -16.63 -23.82 -36.61
C GLY A 247 -16.40 -24.50 -35.26
N ILE A 248 -16.41 -23.73 -34.17
CA ILE A 248 -16.17 -24.22 -32.81
C ILE A 248 -17.34 -23.81 -31.93
N MET A 249 -17.95 -24.81 -31.28
CA MET A 249 -18.98 -24.58 -30.27
C MET A 249 -18.39 -24.86 -28.89
N LEU A 250 -18.37 -23.84 -28.03
CA LEU A 250 -17.88 -23.99 -26.67
C LEU A 250 -18.96 -24.47 -25.72
N ASP A 251 -18.60 -25.38 -24.83
CA ASP A 251 -19.46 -25.90 -23.76
C ASP A 251 -18.68 -26.07 -22.45
N THR A 252 -19.36 -26.26 -21.32
CA THR A 252 -18.74 -26.45 -20.00
C THR A 252 -19.16 -27.77 -19.37
N LEU A 253 -18.27 -28.46 -18.63
CA LEU A 253 -18.64 -29.70 -17.93
C LEU A 253 -19.62 -29.46 -16.77
N VAL A 254 -19.62 -28.23 -16.23
CA VAL A 254 -20.55 -27.79 -15.19
C VAL A 254 -21.77 -27.15 -15.88
N PRO A 255 -23.01 -27.48 -15.48
CA PRO A 255 -24.18 -26.77 -15.99
C PRO A 255 -24.05 -25.26 -15.74
N ALA A 256 -24.23 -24.45 -16.79
CA ALA A 256 -23.99 -23.00 -16.78
C ALA A 256 -24.96 -22.18 -15.90
N ILE A 257 -25.76 -22.83 -15.06
CA ILE A 257 -26.63 -22.20 -14.06
C ILE A 257 -26.66 -23.13 -12.85
N VAL A 258 -25.86 -22.81 -11.84
CA VAL A 258 -26.16 -23.26 -10.48
C VAL A 258 -26.76 -22.04 -9.78
N ASP A 259 -28.09 -21.92 -9.85
CA ASP A 259 -28.85 -21.04 -8.96
C ASP A 259 -28.69 -21.59 -7.54
N ASN A 260 -27.59 -21.22 -6.89
CA ASN A 260 -27.38 -21.56 -5.49
C ASN A 260 -28.10 -20.53 -4.64
N SER A 261 -29.33 -20.87 -4.27
CA SER A 261 -29.82 -20.59 -2.93
C SER A 261 -28.77 -21.09 -1.93
N GLN A 262 -27.92 -20.18 -1.46
CA GLN A 262 -27.20 -20.23 -0.19
C GLN A 262 -26.45 -21.55 0.13
N ASN A 263 -25.13 -21.64 -0.13
CA ASN A 263 -24.10 -21.75 0.93
C ASN A 263 -22.75 -22.42 0.59
N ASP A 264 -22.51 -23.08 -0.54
CA ASP A 264 -21.22 -23.78 -0.70
C ASP A 264 -20.46 -23.39 -1.98
N ILE A 265 -19.74 -22.27 -1.91
CA ILE A 265 -18.68 -21.92 -2.89
C ILE A 265 -17.67 -23.08 -3.02
N ASN A 266 -17.46 -23.82 -1.94
CA ASN A 266 -16.59 -25.00 -1.85
C ASN A 266 -17.08 -26.21 -2.67
N LYS A 267 -18.32 -26.21 -3.17
CA LYS A 267 -18.87 -27.30 -4.00
C LYS A 267 -18.75 -27.05 -5.50
N ILE A 268 -18.26 -25.89 -5.91
CA ILE A 268 -18.02 -25.61 -7.33
C ILE A 268 -16.73 -26.35 -7.72
N SER A 269 -16.83 -27.33 -8.63
CA SER A 269 -15.67 -28.14 -9.04
C SER A 269 -14.49 -27.28 -9.54
N THR A 270 -14.77 -26.11 -10.12
CA THR A 270 -13.76 -25.15 -10.59
C THR A 270 -12.92 -24.52 -9.46
N LEU A 271 -13.36 -24.59 -8.20
CA LEU A 271 -12.66 -24.05 -7.03
C LEU A 271 -12.04 -25.15 -6.15
N ALA A 272 -12.11 -26.42 -6.54
CA ALA A 272 -11.62 -27.55 -5.75
C ALA A 272 -10.13 -27.45 -5.36
N HIS A 273 -9.37 -26.65 -6.09
CA HIS A 273 -7.95 -26.44 -5.85
C HIS A 273 -7.57 -24.95 -5.70
N TYR A 274 -8.52 -24.12 -5.28
CA TYR A 274 -8.27 -22.70 -5.05
C TYR A 274 -7.38 -22.52 -3.81
N MET A 275 -6.30 -21.77 -3.99
CA MET A 275 -5.44 -21.30 -2.91
C MET A 275 -5.87 -19.89 -2.54
N GLU A 276 -6.30 -19.72 -1.29
CA GLU A 276 -6.74 -18.43 -0.77
C GLU A 276 -5.60 -17.39 -0.80
N ASN A 277 -5.93 -16.19 -1.25
CA ASN A 277 -5.02 -15.05 -1.20
C ASN A 277 -5.17 -14.33 0.15
N SER A 278 -4.07 -13.84 0.71
CA SER A 278 -4.07 -13.16 2.01
C SER A 278 -4.68 -11.75 1.98
N GLU A 279 -4.58 -11.08 0.84
CA GLU A 279 -5.15 -9.74 0.59
C GLU A 279 -6.57 -9.82 0.02
N TRP A 280 -6.90 -10.85 -0.76
CA TRP A 280 -8.18 -10.94 -1.47
C TRP A 280 -8.97 -12.21 -1.11
N GLN A 281 -10.17 -12.01 -0.57
CA GLN A 281 -11.13 -13.06 -0.31
C GLN A 281 -12.06 -13.24 -1.51
N LEU A 282 -12.26 -14.49 -1.96
CA LEU A 282 -13.23 -14.84 -2.99
C LEU A 282 -14.62 -15.00 -2.35
N ASN A 283 -15.58 -14.16 -2.74
CA ASN A 283 -16.93 -14.14 -2.17
C ASN A 283 -17.97 -14.88 -3.02
N ASP A 284 -17.84 -14.85 -4.34
CA ASP A 284 -18.81 -15.44 -5.27
C ASP A 284 -18.10 -15.84 -6.57
N PHE A 285 -18.56 -16.91 -7.21
CA PHE A 285 -18.00 -17.42 -8.46
C PHE A 285 -19.12 -18.01 -9.33
N LYS A 286 -19.27 -17.49 -10.54
CA LYS A 286 -20.33 -17.89 -11.48
C LYS A 286 -19.76 -18.12 -12.87
N ILE A 287 -20.38 -19.03 -13.62
CA ILE A 287 -19.96 -19.39 -14.97
C ILE A 287 -21.15 -19.16 -15.87
N ARG A 288 -20.94 -18.51 -17.02
CA ARG A 288 -21.98 -18.30 -18.01
C ARG A 288 -21.44 -18.56 -19.40
N ARG A 289 -22.21 -19.32 -20.18
CA ARG A 289 -22.01 -19.48 -21.62
C ARG A 289 -22.86 -18.44 -22.34
N ASN A 290 -22.22 -17.59 -23.14
CA ASN A 290 -22.92 -16.60 -23.96
C ASN A 290 -22.77 -16.93 -25.45
N LEU A 291 -23.79 -16.51 -26.22
CA LEU A 291 -23.80 -16.61 -27.67
C LEU A 291 -24.00 -15.19 -28.21
N LYS A 292 -22.91 -14.58 -28.68
CA LYS A 292 -22.94 -13.20 -29.13
C LYS A 292 -23.06 -13.11 -30.65
N TYR A 293 -24.07 -12.42 -31.13
CA TYR A 293 -24.26 -12.13 -32.55
C TYR A 293 -23.65 -10.77 -32.88
N TYR A 294 -22.84 -10.72 -33.94
CA TYR A 294 -22.28 -9.48 -34.47
C TYR A 294 -22.93 -9.17 -35.82
N GLU A 295 -23.08 -7.89 -36.15
CA GLU A 295 -23.70 -7.45 -37.41
C GLU A 295 -22.97 -7.99 -38.66
N CYS A 296 -21.67 -8.26 -38.56
CA CYS A 296 -20.86 -8.80 -39.65
C CYS A 296 -21.23 -10.22 -40.07
N CYS A 297 -21.82 -11.00 -39.16
CA CYS A 297 -21.58 -12.43 -39.13
C CYS A 297 -22.88 -13.21 -38.85
N PRO A 298 -23.23 -14.23 -39.66
CA PRO A 298 -24.51 -14.93 -39.55
C PRO A 298 -24.60 -15.88 -38.36
N TYR A 299 -23.45 -16.37 -37.87
CA TYR A 299 -23.37 -17.27 -36.72
C TYR A 299 -22.95 -16.53 -35.46
N ALA A 300 -23.44 -16.98 -34.31
CA ALA A 300 -23.01 -16.45 -33.02
C ALA A 300 -21.57 -16.85 -32.72
N PHE A 301 -20.85 -15.98 -32.02
CA PHE A 301 -19.56 -16.28 -31.42
C PHE A 301 -19.81 -16.79 -29.99
N PRO A 302 -19.54 -18.07 -29.71
CA PRO A 302 -19.69 -18.61 -28.37
C PRO A 302 -18.54 -18.16 -27.47
N ASP A 303 -18.86 -17.72 -26.26
CA ASP A 303 -17.88 -17.44 -25.22
C ASP A 303 -18.28 -18.07 -23.89
N LEU A 304 -17.26 -18.38 -23.09
CA LEU A 304 -17.39 -18.85 -21.72
C LEU A 304 -16.82 -17.78 -20.80
N THR A 305 -17.71 -17.13 -20.06
CA THR A 305 -17.34 -16.06 -19.13
C THR A 305 -17.44 -16.56 -17.69
N TYR A 306 -16.30 -16.50 -16.99
CA TYR A 306 -16.17 -16.87 -15.58
C TYR A 306 -16.16 -15.57 -14.75
N PHE A 307 -17.24 -15.31 -14.02
CA PHE A 307 -17.40 -14.16 -13.15
C PHE A 307 -16.97 -14.52 -11.72
N PHE A 308 -16.25 -13.61 -11.07
CA PHE A 308 -15.86 -13.80 -9.68
C PHE A 308 -15.87 -12.48 -8.93
N SER A 309 -16.39 -12.52 -7.71
CA SER A 309 -16.44 -11.38 -6.80
C SER A 309 -15.36 -11.54 -5.75
N ILE A 310 -14.50 -10.54 -5.62
CA ILE A 310 -13.40 -10.51 -4.65
C ILE A 310 -13.58 -9.34 -3.68
N ARG A 311 -13.19 -9.55 -2.43
CA ARG A 311 -13.22 -8.55 -1.36
C ARG A 311 -11.82 -8.38 -0.80
N ARG A 312 -11.38 -7.13 -0.64
CA ARG A 312 -10.10 -6.84 -0.02
C ARG A 312 -10.15 -7.08 1.49
N ASN A 313 -9.08 -7.65 2.03
CA ASN A 313 -8.80 -7.72 3.46
C ASN A 313 -8.07 -6.43 3.90
N PRO A 314 -8.73 -5.53 4.65
CA PRO A 314 -8.22 -4.18 4.91
C PRO A 314 -7.15 -4.12 6.01
N MET A 315 -6.87 -5.24 6.70
CA MET A 315 -6.04 -5.25 7.92
C MET A 315 -4.66 -4.61 7.72
N TYR A 316 -4.01 -4.88 6.60
CA TYR A 316 -2.72 -4.26 6.29
C TYR A 316 -2.79 -2.73 6.27
N TYR A 317 -3.77 -2.17 5.57
CA TYR A 317 -3.98 -0.72 5.46
C TYR A 317 -4.36 -0.10 6.81
N LEU A 318 -5.17 -0.81 7.62
CA LEU A 318 -5.53 -0.37 8.97
C LEU A 318 -4.31 -0.22 9.89
N PHE A 319 -3.44 -1.24 9.95
CA PHE A 319 -2.30 -1.22 10.86
C PHE A 319 -1.12 -0.38 10.37
N THR A 320 -0.88 -0.32 9.06
CA THR A 320 0.32 0.32 8.50
C THR A 320 0.10 1.75 8.03
N GLN A 321 -1.14 2.13 7.71
CA GLN A 321 -1.45 3.47 7.19
C GLN A 321 -2.39 4.23 8.11
N LEU A 322 -3.54 3.64 8.46
CA LEU A 322 -4.55 4.33 9.28
C LEU A 322 -4.05 4.58 10.69
N LEU A 323 -3.59 3.55 11.39
CA LEU A 323 -3.16 3.62 12.79
C LEU A 323 -2.02 4.64 13.02
N PRO A 324 -0.91 4.65 12.25
CA PRO A 324 0.13 5.67 12.40
C PRO A 324 -0.38 7.09 12.16
N SER A 325 -1.27 7.28 11.17
CA SER A 325 -1.83 8.61 10.87
C SER A 325 -2.77 9.13 11.97
N SER A 326 -3.54 8.25 12.60
CA SER A 326 -4.33 8.57 13.80
C SER A 326 -3.44 8.94 14.99
N PHE A 327 -2.32 8.24 15.20
CA PHE A 327 -1.36 8.65 16.24
C PHE A 327 -0.75 10.02 15.96
N ILE A 328 -0.35 10.29 14.72
CA ILE A 328 0.18 11.59 14.31
C ILE A 328 -0.88 12.68 14.53
N SER A 329 -2.14 12.45 14.16
CA SER A 329 -3.21 13.44 14.32
C SER A 329 -3.45 13.79 15.79
N VAL A 330 -3.55 12.78 16.66
CA VAL A 330 -3.77 12.94 18.10
C VAL A 330 -2.60 13.65 18.78
N ILE A 331 -1.36 13.22 18.50
CA ILE A 331 -0.15 13.85 19.06
C ILE A 331 -0.04 15.30 18.61
N THR A 332 -0.34 15.58 17.34
CA THR A 332 -0.26 16.94 16.79
C THR A 332 -1.26 17.86 17.43
N ILE A 333 -2.51 17.44 17.61
CA ILE A 333 -3.56 18.25 18.24
C ILE A 333 -3.22 18.50 19.71
N ILE A 334 -2.85 17.45 20.44
CA ILE A 334 -2.47 17.59 21.86
C ILE A 334 -1.25 18.50 22.00
N GLY A 335 -0.19 18.28 21.21
CA GLY A 335 1.03 19.06 21.27
C GLY A 335 0.84 20.52 20.85
N SER A 336 0.02 20.77 19.83
CA SER A 336 -0.32 22.12 19.35
C SER A 336 -0.98 22.98 20.44
N PHE A 337 -1.87 22.38 21.24
CA PHE A 337 -2.59 23.07 22.32
C PHE A 337 -2.03 22.80 23.73
N THR A 338 -0.87 22.14 23.85
CA THR A 338 -0.23 21.91 25.16
C THR A 338 0.38 23.22 25.69
N PRO A 339 0.10 23.60 26.95
CA PRO A 339 0.66 24.80 27.55
C PRO A 339 2.11 24.56 27.98
N HIS A 340 3.09 25.08 27.24
CA HIS A 340 4.50 25.11 27.66
C HIS A 340 4.80 26.29 28.60
N HIS A 341 5.81 26.08 29.44
CA HIS A 341 6.32 27.07 30.38
C HIS A 341 7.12 28.16 29.65
N THR A 342 6.95 29.38 30.13
CA THR A 342 7.13 30.69 29.50
C THR A 342 8.58 31.16 29.34
N THR A 343 9.51 30.23 29.16
CA THR A 343 10.96 30.53 29.10
C THR A 343 11.69 29.85 27.96
N GLY A 344 10.99 29.15 27.05
CA GLY A 344 11.59 28.47 25.90
C GLY A 344 10.91 28.83 24.58
N GLU A 345 11.58 28.55 23.48
CA GLU A 345 11.27 28.93 22.10
C GLU A 345 9.80 28.64 21.71
N ASN A 346 9.02 29.72 21.68
CA ASN A 346 7.59 29.73 21.35
C ASN A 346 7.22 29.22 19.94
N GLN A 347 8.19 28.76 19.13
CA GLN A 347 8.00 28.30 17.75
C GLN A 347 7.71 26.80 17.63
N GLU A 348 8.00 25.99 18.67
CA GLU A 348 7.87 24.53 18.62
C GLU A 348 6.44 24.05 18.28
N LYS A 349 5.40 24.78 18.70
CA LYS A 349 3.99 24.46 18.43
C LYS A 349 3.63 24.50 16.94
N ILE A 350 4.07 25.55 16.25
CA ILE A 350 3.76 25.76 14.82
C ILE A 350 4.57 24.76 13.99
N THR A 351 5.82 24.52 14.38
CA THR A 351 6.69 23.52 13.75
C THR A 351 6.12 22.11 13.86
N LEU A 352 5.54 21.72 15.02
CA LEU A 352 4.87 20.43 15.19
C LEU A 352 3.69 20.26 14.22
N GLY A 353 2.80 21.27 14.15
CA GLY A 353 1.66 21.26 13.24
C GLY A 353 2.06 21.19 11.75
N ALA A 354 3.07 21.96 11.36
CA ALA A 354 3.59 21.99 10.00
C ALA A 354 4.26 20.66 9.58
N THR A 355 5.10 20.10 10.46
CA THR A 355 5.79 18.82 10.20
C THR A 355 4.82 17.64 10.15
N ALA A 356 3.81 17.61 11.01
CA ALA A 356 2.74 16.61 10.96
C ALA A 356 1.90 16.72 9.68
N GLY A 357 1.57 17.95 9.25
CA GLY A 357 0.89 18.18 7.98
C GLY A 357 1.68 17.62 6.79
N MET A 358 2.99 17.88 6.74
CA MET A 358 3.87 17.31 5.71
C MET A 358 3.93 15.78 5.77
N ALA A 359 4.02 15.19 6.97
CA ALA A 359 4.04 13.74 7.13
C ALA A 359 2.76 13.08 6.59
N ILE A 360 1.58 13.68 6.86
CA ILE A 360 0.32 13.18 6.32
C ILE A 360 0.24 13.32 4.81
N VAL A 361 0.74 14.42 4.24
CA VAL A 361 0.81 14.60 2.77
C VAL A 361 1.71 13.54 2.13
N ILE A 362 2.85 13.21 2.74
CA ILE A 362 3.75 12.14 2.24
C ILE A 362 3.02 10.78 2.25
N ILE A 363 2.29 10.47 3.33
CA ILE A 363 1.50 9.23 3.41
C ILE A 363 0.39 9.21 2.35
N LEU A 364 -0.28 10.33 2.13
CA LEU A 364 -1.30 10.45 1.07
C LEU A 364 -0.70 10.23 -0.32
N MET A 365 0.50 10.76 -0.60
CA MET A 365 1.19 10.53 -1.87
C MET A 365 1.56 9.05 -2.06
N MET A 366 2.04 8.37 -1.00
CA MET A 366 2.31 6.93 -1.04
C MET A 366 1.07 6.10 -1.45
N ILE A 367 -0.12 6.56 -1.08
CA ILE A 367 -1.40 5.92 -1.45
C ILE A 367 -1.82 6.30 -2.87
N ALA A 368 -1.64 7.56 -3.25
CA ALA A 368 -1.95 8.05 -4.59
C ALA A 368 -1.18 7.27 -5.67
N ASP A 369 0.06 6.87 -5.39
CA ASP A 369 0.87 6.04 -6.30
C ASP A 369 0.31 4.62 -6.52
N LYS A 370 -0.55 4.12 -5.63
CA LYS A 370 -1.17 2.79 -5.75
C LYS A 370 -2.49 2.83 -6.49
N LEU A 371 -3.15 3.97 -6.52
CA LEU A 371 -4.49 4.11 -7.09
C LEU A 371 -4.40 4.57 -8.55
N PRO A 372 -5.35 4.17 -9.41
CA PRO A 372 -5.44 4.71 -10.75
C PRO A 372 -5.79 6.20 -10.67
N ALA A 373 -5.22 6.99 -11.57
CA ALA A 373 -5.55 8.41 -11.70
C ALA A 373 -6.96 8.57 -12.32
N THR A 374 -8.01 8.37 -11.51
CA THR A 374 -9.40 8.52 -11.93
C THR A 374 -9.96 9.87 -11.46
N SER A 375 -10.69 10.55 -12.35
CA SER A 375 -11.32 11.85 -12.08
C SER A 375 -12.68 11.76 -11.39
N ASN A 376 -13.27 10.56 -11.33
CA ASN A 376 -14.72 10.43 -11.13
C ASN A 376 -15.13 10.49 -9.65
N THR A 377 -14.26 10.06 -8.73
CA THR A 377 -14.55 9.99 -7.30
C THR A 377 -13.27 9.94 -6.47
N LEU A 378 -13.28 10.60 -5.30
CA LEU A 378 -12.21 10.45 -4.30
C LEU A 378 -12.47 9.20 -3.44
N PRO A 379 -11.50 8.27 -3.34
CA PRO A 379 -11.59 7.09 -2.47
C PRO A 379 -11.82 7.47 -1.00
N LEU A 380 -12.46 6.58 -0.23
CA LEU A 380 -12.76 6.76 1.19
C LEU A 380 -11.50 7.09 2.00
N LEU A 381 -10.41 6.36 1.77
CA LEU A 381 -9.12 6.64 2.42
C LEU A 381 -8.55 8.02 2.01
N GLY A 382 -8.75 8.44 0.76
CA GLY A 382 -8.37 9.78 0.29
C GLY A 382 -9.16 10.88 1.01
N LYS A 383 -10.47 10.71 1.16
CA LYS A 383 -11.34 11.61 1.93
C LYS A 383 -10.87 11.71 3.38
N PHE A 384 -10.47 10.58 3.99
CA PHE A 384 -9.92 10.54 5.34
C PHE A 384 -8.71 11.46 5.50
N TYR A 385 -7.68 11.29 4.68
CA TYR A 385 -6.44 12.07 4.76
C TYR A 385 -6.63 13.55 4.43
N VAL A 386 -7.48 13.87 3.45
CA VAL A 386 -7.84 15.25 3.13
C VAL A 386 -8.49 15.92 4.36
N GLY A 387 -9.41 15.24 5.05
CA GLY A 387 -9.99 15.75 6.28
C GLY A 387 -8.99 15.92 7.42
N LEU A 388 -8.03 14.99 7.60
CA LEU A 388 -6.96 15.15 8.59
C LEU A 388 -6.09 16.38 8.29
N ILE A 389 -5.73 16.60 7.03
CA ILE A 389 -4.97 17.78 6.59
C ILE A 389 -5.74 19.05 6.94
N PHE A 390 -7.05 19.10 6.67
CA PHE A 390 -7.89 20.25 7.05
C PHE A 390 -7.90 20.47 8.58
N ILE A 391 -8.10 19.43 9.37
CA ILE A 391 -8.12 19.52 10.84
C ILE A 391 -6.78 20.07 11.37
N ILE A 392 -5.66 19.56 10.89
CA ILE A 392 -4.32 20.01 11.31
C ILE A 392 -4.06 21.44 10.83
N PHE A 393 -4.46 21.78 9.61
CA PHE A 393 -4.30 23.13 9.07
C PHE A 393 -5.07 24.17 9.89
N PHE A 394 -6.35 23.91 10.19
CA PHE A 394 -7.16 24.79 11.03
C PHE A 394 -6.65 24.81 12.47
N GLY A 395 -6.23 23.67 13.02
CA GLY A 395 -5.62 23.60 14.35
C GLY A 395 -4.35 24.46 14.45
N THR A 396 -3.44 24.34 13.50
CA THR A 396 -2.19 25.10 13.43
C THR A 396 -2.43 26.60 13.17
N SER A 397 -3.45 26.92 12.37
CA SER A 397 -3.86 28.32 12.16
C SER A 397 -4.39 28.94 13.46
N CYS A 398 -5.23 28.22 14.22
CA CYS A 398 -5.72 28.65 15.51
C CYS A 398 -4.58 28.84 16.52
N THR A 399 -3.62 27.90 16.61
CA THR A 399 -2.46 28.08 17.52
C THR A 399 -1.60 29.27 17.16
N THR A 400 -1.44 29.56 15.86
CA THR A 400 -0.74 30.77 15.40
C THR A 400 -1.45 32.04 15.89
N VAL A 401 -2.79 32.06 15.90
CA VAL A 401 -3.56 33.17 16.48
C VAL A 401 -3.37 33.25 18.00
N VAL A 402 -3.41 32.13 18.73
CA VAL A 402 -3.17 32.13 20.18
C VAL A 402 -1.76 32.64 20.51
N MET A 403 -0.78 32.20 19.73
CA MET A 403 0.61 32.65 19.85
C MET A 403 0.74 34.15 19.57
N SER A 404 0.05 34.66 18.54
CA SER A 404 0.00 36.10 18.24
C SER A 404 -0.59 36.90 19.41
N ILE A 405 -1.63 36.37 20.07
CA ILE A 405 -2.23 36.99 21.27
C ILE A 405 -1.22 37.01 22.43
N GLN A 406 -0.48 35.92 22.66
CA GLN A 406 0.57 35.85 23.68
C GLN A 406 1.68 36.89 23.43
N MET A 407 2.07 37.08 22.16
CA MET A 407 3.07 38.10 21.79
C MET A 407 2.60 39.53 22.08
N ARG A 408 1.30 39.83 22.01
CA ARG A 408 0.77 41.14 22.43
C ARG A 408 0.94 41.39 23.94
N GLY A 409 0.94 40.33 24.75
CA GLY A 409 1.28 40.40 26.16
C GLY A 409 2.76 40.72 26.40
N ASN A 410 3.66 40.14 25.61
CA ASN A 410 5.10 40.46 25.65
C ASN A 410 5.38 41.92 25.22
N GLN A 411 4.53 42.51 24.39
CA GLN A 411 4.60 43.94 24.00
C GLN A 411 4.07 44.89 25.08
N GLY A 412 3.57 44.40 26.22
CA GLY A 412 3.08 45.25 27.32
C GLY A 412 1.75 45.95 27.04
N LYS A 413 0.97 45.52 26.03
CA LYS A 413 -0.35 46.10 25.74
C LYS A 413 -1.38 45.64 26.79
N PRO A 414 -2.12 46.55 27.43
CA PRO A 414 -3.13 46.17 28.41
C PRO A 414 -4.28 45.39 27.75
N ILE A 415 -4.92 44.52 28.52
CA ILE A 415 -6.05 43.72 28.04
C ILE A 415 -7.27 44.62 27.80
N PRO A 416 -7.94 44.50 26.64
CA PRO A 416 -9.18 45.24 26.38
C PRO A 416 -10.27 44.93 27.42
N GLU A 417 -11.01 45.95 27.87
CA GLU A 417 -12.02 45.78 28.92
C GLU A 417 -13.17 44.83 28.54
N TRP A 418 -13.54 44.80 27.25
CA TRP A 418 -14.56 43.89 26.73
C TRP A 418 -14.18 42.41 26.93
N LEU A 419 -12.89 42.08 26.81
CA LEU A 419 -12.40 40.71 26.97
C LEU A 419 -12.46 40.28 28.44
N ARG A 420 -12.14 41.21 29.36
CA ARG A 420 -12.27 41.01 30.80
C ARG A 420 -13.72 40.82 31.23
N THR A 421 -14.66 41.55 30.61
CA THR A 421 -16.11 41.36 30.88
C THR A 421 -16.63 40.04 30.32
N MET A 422 -16.18 39.61 29.14
CA MET A 422 -16.59 38.33 28.53
C MET A 422 -16.19 37.13 29.39
N ILE A 423 -14.95 37.10 29.88
CA ILE A 423 -14.46 36.02 30.77
C ILE A 423 -15.21 36.02 32.10
N ARG A 424 -15.55 37.21 32.63
CA ARG A 424 -16.32 37.36 33.88
C ARG A 424 -17.79 36.94 33.72
N ASN A 425 -18.40 37.10 32.55
CA ASN A 425 -19.83 36.80 32.37
C ASN A 425 -20.10 35.32 32.03
N SER A 426 -19.15 34.59 31.43
CA SER A 426 -19.35 33.18 31.08
C SER A 426 -18.94 32.22 32.20
N ARG A 427 -19.92 31.48 32.74
CA ARG A 427 -19.67 30.43 33.77
C ARG A 427 -18.81 29.28 33.24
N VAL A 428 -18.88 28.98 31.94
CA VAL A 428 -18.09 27.92 31.28
C VAL A 428 -16.62 28.33 31.19
N LEU A 429 -16.34 29.57 30.79
CA LEU A 429 -14.98 30.11 30.79
C LEU A 429 -14.44 30.13 32.22
N GLN A 430 -15.20 30.59 33.21
CA GLN A 430 -14.75 30.55 34.60
C GLN A 430 -14.38 29.13 35.09
N TYR A 431 -15.13 28.09 34.71
CA TYR A 431 -14.81 26.71 35.10
C TYR A 431 -13.49 26.21 34.50
N ILE A 432 -13.29 26.42 33.18
CA ILE A 432 -12.08 26.00 32.46
C ILE A 432 -10.84 26.73 32.96
N PHE A 433 -10.99 28.01 33.29
CA PHE A 433 -9.94 28.90 33.76
C PHE A 433 -9.64 28.77 35.26
N LYS A 434 -10.59 28.33 36.10
CA LYS A 434 -10.41 28.13 37.55
C LYS A 434 -9.38 27.03 37.88
N HIS A 435 -9.22 26.04 37.00
CA HIS A 435 -8.19 25.00 37.11
C HIS A 435 -6.80 25.40 36.56
N VAL A 436 -6.62 26.64 36.10
CA VAL A 436 -5.30 27.18 35.67
C VAL A 436 -4.57 27.84 36.84
N ASP A 437 -5.31 28.32 37.85
CA ASP A 437 -4.82 29.22 38.91
C ASP A 437 -4.29 28.51 40.17
N THR A 438 -4.44 27.19 40.29
CA THR A 438 -4.04 26.45 41.51
C THR A 438 -2.53 26.38 41.74
N ARG A 439 -1.68 26.65 40.74
CA ARG A 439 -0.21 26.60 40.88
C ARG A 439 0.43 27.95 41.25
N SER A 440 -0.25 29.09 41.04
CA SER A 440 0.31 30.43 41.34
C SER A 440 0.16 30.83 42.81
N ARG A 441 -0.86 30.31 43.52
CA ARG A 441 -1.06 30.63 44.95
C ARG A 441 0.01 30.05 45.89
N ALA A 442 0.76 29.02 45.45
CA ALA A 442 1.82 28.43 46.25
C ALA A 442 3.01 29.38 46.47
N THR A 443 3.27 30.32 45.55
CA THR A 443 4.43 31.23 45.65
C THR A 443 4.12 32.58 46.28
N LYS A 444 2.84 32.87 46.61
CA LYS A 444 2.43 34.13 47.26
C LYS A 444 2.44 34.08 48.79
N ARG A 445 2.95 33.00 49.39
CA ARG A 445 3.12 32.84 50.85
C ARG A 445 4.57 32.54 51.22
N GLN A 446 5.45 33.53 51.09
CA GLN A 446 6.51 33.82 52.08
C GLN A 446 7.39 34.99 51.60
N CYS A 447 6.93 36.21 51.85
CA CYS A 447 7.85 37.23 52.34
C CYS A 447 7.79 37.16 53.87
N THR A 448 8.39 36.13 54.47
CA THR A 448 8.75 36.21 55.88
C THR A 448 9.85 37.25 55.98
N CYS A 449 9.49 38.45 56.43
CA CYS A 449 10.45 39.43 56.89
C CYS A 449 11.39 38.76 57.88
N MET A 450 12.69 38.77 57.54
CA MET A 450 13.75 38.20 58.37
C MET A 450 13.73 38.94 59.70
N LYS A 451 13.20 38.30 60.76
CA LYS A 451 13.32 38.80 62.13
C LYS A 451 14.80 38.76 62.51
N ARG A 452 15.50 39.88 62.37
CA ARG A 452 16.77 40.09 63.07
C ARG A 452 16.90 41.56 63.49
N SER A 453 16.67 41.74 64.79
CA SER A 453 17.01 42.85 65.68
C SER A 453 17.60 44.12 65.04
N SER A 454 16.82 45.20 65.00
CA SER A 454 17.28 46.60 65.05
C SER A 454 16.08 47.52 65.33
N SER A 455 16.21 48.34 66.35
CA SER A 455 15.17 49.05 67.13
C SER A 455 14.50 50.26 66.44
N TYR A 456 14.16 50.19 65.16
CA TYR A 456 13.56 51.31 64.42
C TYR A 456 12.36 50.91 63.56
N PHE A 457 11.32 50.31 64.17
CA PHE A 457 10.03 50.08 63.52
C PHE A 457 8.88 50.42 64.47
N VAL A 458 7.97 51.30 64.06
CA VAL A 458 6.64 51.45 64.67
C VAL A 458 5.59 51.07 63.64
N LYS A 459 4.64 50.25 64.05
CA LYS A 459 3.55 49.73 63.22
C LYS A 459 2.46 50.79 63.11
N SER A 460 2.14 51.24 61.89
CA SER A 460 0.96 52.08 61.63
C SER A 460 -0.31 51.21 61.61
N GLU A 461 -1.46 51.75 62.01
CA GLU A 461 -2.77 51.05 62.01
C GLU A 461 -3.19 50.53 60.63
N ASN A 462 -2.56 50.97 59.54
CA ASN A 462 -2.82 50.50 58.18
C ASN A 462 -1.83 49.44 57.65
N GLY A 463 -0.90 48.93 58.48
CA GLY A 463 -0.05 47.79 58.11
C GLY A 463 1.17 48.08 57.24
N ASP A 464 1.44 49.35 56.89
CA ASP A 464 2.65 49.73 56.15
C ASP A 464 3.85 49.99 57.07
N CYS A 465 4.99 49.36 56.77
CA CYS A 465 6.27 49.62 57.43
C CYS A 465 6.92 50.90 56.85
N LYS A 466 6.95 51.99 57.61
CA LYS A 466 7.72 53.21 57.28
C LYS A 466 9.03 53.27 58.07
N TRP A 467 10.10 53.66 57.39
CA TRP A 467 11.40 53.97 58.02
C TRP A 467 11.28 55.24 58.88
N LEU A 468 11.64 55.15 60.16
CA LEU A 468 11.95 56.33 60.96
C LEU A 468 13.37 56.79 60.60
N ILE A 469 13.48 57.81 59.76
CA ILE A 469 14.73 58.56 59.63
C ILE A 469 14.82 59.42 60.90
N PRO A 470 15.87 59.30 61.73
CA PRO A 470 16.06 60.24 62.84
C PRO A 470 16.35 61.62 62.25
N THR A 471 15.38 62.53 62.30
CA THR A 471 15.57 63.93 61.88
C THR A 471 16.20 64.80 62.98
N HIS A 472 16.73 64.20 64.04
CA HIS A 472 17.43 64.94 65.10
C HIS A 472 18.93 65.05 64.81
N ALA A 473 19.26 65.87 63.82
CA ALA A 473 20.48 66.68 63.77
C ALA A 473 20.44 67.46 62.47
N LEU A 474 19.93 68.70 62.51
CA LEU A 474 20.27 69.84 61.64
C LEU A 474 19.27 70.98 61.92
N THR A 475 19.25 71.44 63.16
CA THR A 475 18.71 72.77 63.50
C THR A 475 19.74 73.45 64.39
N SER A 476 20.80 73.94 63.76
CA SER A 476 21.57 75.05 64.28
C SER A 476 22.04 75.84 63.06
N ASP A 477 21.43 76.99 62.85
CA ASP A 477 21.87 77.96 61.85
C ASP A 477 23.34 78.32 62.09
N ASN A 478 24.10 78.40 60.99
CA ASN A 478 25.52 78.75 60.85
C ASN A 478 26.55 77.61 61.00
N PHE A 479 26.65 76.78 59.96
CA PHE A 479 27.86 75.98 59.67
C PHE A 479 28.31 76.23 58.23
N SER A 480 29.46 76.88 58.03
CA SER A 480 30.12 77.00 56.73
C SER A 480 30.73 75.65 56.35
N LEU A 481 30.14 74.96 55.36
CA LEU A 481 30.56 73.64 54.90
C LEU A 481 32.00 73.65 54.36
N THR A 482 32.85 72.74 54.87
CA THR A 482 34.17 72.43 54.31
C THR A 482 34.05 71.62 53.01
N PRO A 483 35.00 71.73 52.06
CA PRO A 483 34.93 71.08 50.74
C PRO A 483 34.70 69.54 50.74
N PRO A 484 35.18 68.73 51.71
CA PRO A 484 34.89 67.29 51.72
C PRO A 484 33.42 66.96 51.99
N TYR A 485 32.66 67.82 52.70
CA TYR A 485 31.27 67.56 53.05
C TYR A 485 30.31 67.77 51.86
N GLN A 486 30.61 68.73 50.98
CA GLN A 486 29.88 68.92 49.72
C GLN A 486 30.01 67.71 48.78
N ARG A 487 31.17 67.04 48.78
CA ARG A 487 31.43 65.83 47.98
C ARG A 487 30.67 64.61 48.50
N ILE A 488 30.45 64.52 49.82
CA ILE A 488 29.66 63.45 50.44
C ILE A 488 28.17 63.65 50.13
N LEU A 489 27.67 64.89 50.20
CA LEU A 489 26.28 65.21 49.85
C LEU A 489 25.95 64.94 48.37
N SER A 490 26.88 65.19 47.45
CA SER A 490 26.69 64.85 46.03
C SER A 490 26.61 63.34 45.81
N ILE A 491 27.47 62.55 46.46
CA ILE A 491 27.44 61.08 46.39
C ILE A 491 26.12 60.51 46.97
N ILE A 492 25.63 61.08 48.08
CA ILE A 492 24.33 60.70 48.66
C ILE A 492 23.18 61.03 47.69
N GLY A 493 23.26 62.17 47.00
CA GLY A 493 22.34 62.55 45.93
C GLY A 493 22.33 61.55 44.76
N ASP A 494 23.51 61.14 44.30
CA ASP A 494 23.67 60.16 43.20
C ASP A 494 23.16 58.77 43.59
N ILE A 495 23.41 58.32 44.83
CA ILE A 495 22.88 57.05 45.36
C ILE A 495 21.36 57.12 45.47
N LYS A 496 20.81 58.24 45.95
CA LYS A 496 19.35 58.45 46.01
C LYS A 496 18.73 58.38 44.61
N PHE A 497 19.34 59.05 43.63
CA PHE A 497 18.87 59.02 42.25
C PHE A 497 18.95 57.61 41.63
N SER A 498 20.06 56.89 41.82
CA SER A 498 20.25 55.52 41.32
C SER A 498 19.28 54.51 41.97
N THR A 499 19.04 54.64 43.27
CA THR A 499 18.06 53.80 43.99
C THR A 499 16.63 54.11 43.58
N GLU A 500 16.27 55.38 43.39
CA GLU A 500 14.97 55.80 42.84
C GLU A 500 14.79 55.28 41.42
N ALA A 501 15.80 55.42 40.54
CA ALA A 501 15.77 54.90 39.16
C ALA A 501 15.61 53.38 39.13
N THR A 502 16.38 52.64 39.95
CA THR A 502 16.27 51.18 40.07
C THR A 502 14.88 50.77 40.57
N SER A 503 14.33 51.49 41.55
CA SER A 503 12.99 51.23 42.06
C SER A 503 11.90 51.46 41.00
N GLN A 504 12.08 52.45 40.12
CA GLN A 504 11.17 52.74 39.02
C GLN A 504 11.24 51.66 37.94
N THR A 505 12.44 51.22 37.55
CA THR A 505 12.63 50.11 36.61
C THR A 505 11.99 48.82 37.14
N LEU A 506 12.25 48.48 38.41
CA LEU A 506 11.62 47.31 39.04
C LEU A 506 10.09 47.39 39.07
N ARG A 507 9.52 48.58 39.31
CA ARG A 507 8.06 48.77 39.24
C ARG A 507 7.53 48.66 37.82
N HIS A 508 8.29 49.10 36.81
CA HIS A 508 7.91 48.97 35.42
C HIS A 508 7.93 47.50 34.98
N ASP A 509 8.99 46.77 35.34
CA ASP A 509 9.14 45.34 35.07
C ASP A 509 8.03 44.53 35.78
N GLN A 510 7.71 44.85 37.03
CA GLN A 510 6.59 44.22 37.75
C GLN A 510 5.24 44.42 37.05
N ARG A 511 4.98 45.60 36.49
CA ARG A 511 3.73 45.86 35.73
C ARG A 511 3.71 45.10 34.41
N LEU A 512 4.83 45.03 33.69
CA LEU A 512 4.94 44.24 32.47
C LEU A 512 4.73 42.74 32.76
N ASP A 513 5.28 42.24 33.86
CA ASP A 513 5.08 40.86 34.32
C ASP A 513 3.62 40.58 34.72
N GLU A 514 2.93 41.54 35.34
CA GLU A 514 1.50 41.43 35.61
C GLU A 514 0.68 41.33 34.32
N ILE A 515 0.91 42.25 33.37
CA ILE A 515 0.21 42.25 32.07
C ILE A 515 0.50 40.95 31.31
N ARG A 516 1.76 40.49 31.29
CA ARG A 516 2.17 39.24 30.65
C ARG A 516 1.46 38.04 31.28
N ARG A 517 1.40 37.96 32.61
CA ARG A 517 0.69 36.87 33.32
C ARG A 517 -0.80 36.85 33.02
N GLU A 518 -1.45 38.02 32.92
CA GLU A 518 -2.86 38.07 32.54
C GLU A 518 -3.09 37.57 31.10
N TRP A 519 -2.24 37.93 30.14
CA TRP A 519 -2.32 37.40 28.77
C TRP A 519 -2.01 35.91 28.69
N GLU A 520 -1.02 35.42 29.43
CA GLU A 520 -0.70 34.00 29.54
C GLU A 520 -1.88 33.21 30.11
N TYR A 521 -2.59 33.76 31.10
CA TYR A 521 -3.81 33.16 31.64
C TYR A 521 -4.90 33.04 30.57
N ILE A 522 -5.17 34.11 29.83
CA ILE A 522 -6.13 34.15 28.71
C ILE A 522 -5.77 33.12 27.65
N ALA A 523 -4.51 33.11 27.21
CA ALA A 523 -4.04 32.22 26.17
C ALA A 523 -4.10 30.74 26.58
N ARG A 524 -3.73 30.40 27.83
CA ARG A 524 -3.84 29.01 28.34
C ARG A 524 -5.29 28.54 28.41
N GLY A 525 -6.22 29.40 28.80
CA GLY A 525 -7.63 29.02 28.80
C GLY A 525 -8.21 28.88 27.40
N LEU A 526 -7.78 29.73 26.45
CA LEU A 526 -8.13 29.60 25.03
C LEU A 526 -7.58 28.29 24.43
N ASP A 527 -6.31 27.97 24.68
CA ASP A 527 -5.67 26.71 24.29
C ASP A 527 -6.46 25.50 24.82
N ARG A 528 -6.93 25.53 26.07
CA ARG A 528 -7.76 24.44 26.63
C ARG A 528 -9.10 24.29 25.93
N VAL A 529 -9.81 25.41 25.67
CA VAL A 529 -11.09 25.37 24.95
C VAL A 529 -10.91 24.79 23.55
N LEU A 530 -9.88 25.26 22.82
CA LEU A 530 -9.56 24.78 21.49
C LEU A 530 -9.11 23.32 21.50
N LEU A 531 -8.32 22.89 22.50
CA LEU A 531 -7.94 21.49 22.66
C LEU A 531 -9.17 20.58 22.78
N PHE A 532 -10.11 20.89 23.68
CA PHE A 532 -11.33 20.09 23.82
C PHE A 532 -12.13 20.06 22.52
N PHE A 533 -12.28 21.20 21.85
CA PHE A 533 -12.97 21.28 20.56
C PHE A 533 -12.29 20.39 19.50
N PHE A 534 -11.00 20.58 19.24
CA PHE A 534 -10.30 19.82 18.20
C PHE A 534 -10.18 18.32 18.53
N VAL A 535 -9.95 17.95 19.80
CA VAL A 535 -9.93 16.53 20.20
C VAL A 535 -11.31 15.89 19.98
N THR A 536 -12.40 16.56 20.36
CA THR A 536 -13.75 16.01 20.13
C THR A 536 -14.07 15.88 18.64
N VAL A 537 -13.72 16.89 17.83
CA VAL A 537 -13.90 16.84 16.37
C VAL A 537 -13.10 15.69 15.75
N THR A 538 -11.85 15.50 16.13
CA THR A 538 -11.00 14.43 15.60
C THR A 538 -11.50 13.06 16.00
N VAL A 539 -11.86 12.85 17.27
CA VAL A 539 -12.41 11.57 17.72
C VAL A 539 -13.73 11.26 17.02
N LEU A 540 -14.62 12.24 16.86
CA LEU A 540 -15.87 12.04 16.12
C LEU A 540 -15.62 11.72 14.63
N TYR A 541 -14.63 12.37 14.02
CA TYR A 541 -14.24 12.11 12.64
C TYR A 541 -13.67 10.69 12.45
N GLU A 542 -12.82 10.24 13.35
CA GLU A 542 -12.27 8.88 13.33
C GLU A 542 -13.35 7.82 13.59
N LEU A 543 -14.26 8.06 14.53
CA LEU A 543 -15.39 7.15 14.80
C LEU A 543 -16.37 7.08 13.61
N TRP A 544 -16.63 8.19 12.94
CA TRP A 544 -17.45 8.23 11.73
C TRP A 544 -16.84 7.36 10.62
N LEU A 545 -15.52 7.45 10.42
CA LEU A 545 -14.82 6.60 9.45
C LEU A 545 -14.90 5.11 9.82
N LEU A 546 -14.68 4.77 11.10
CA LEU A 546 -14.79 3.38 11.57
C LEU A 546 -16.19 2.81 11.39
N SER A 547 -17.23 3.65 11.49
CA SER A 547 -18.61 3.23 11.23
C SER A 547 -18.87 2.86 9.76
N LEU A 548 -18.10 3.41 8.81
CA LEU A 548 -18.24 3.13 7.37
C LEU A 548 -17.63 1.79 6.96
N THR A 549 -16.94 1.10 7.87
CA THR A 549 -16.25 -0.18 7.59
C THR A 549 -17.20 -1.38 7.47
N ASN A 550 -18.48 -1.22 7.84
CA ASN A 550 -19.43 -2.32 7.94
C ASN A 550 -20.17 -2.58 6.60
N ILE A 551 -19.41 -2.97 5.58
CA ILE A 551 -19.92 -3.20 4.22
C ILE A 551 -20.34 -4.67 4.04
N THR A 552 -21.56 -4.90 3.53
CA THR A 552 -22.09 -6.21 3.18
C THR A 552 -21.35 -6.82 1.98
N PRO A 553 -21.14 -8.15 1.91
CA PRO A 553 -20.51 -8.78 0.77
C PRO A 553 -21.38 -8.62 -0.50
N LEU A 554 -20.74 -8.17 -1.57
CA LEU A 554 -21.26 -7.98 -2.91
C LEU A 554 -21.51 -9.36 -3.53
N LYS A 555 -22.68 -9.54 -4.14
CA LYS A 555 -23.05 -10.74 -4.88
C LYS A 555 -23.13 -10.41 -6.36
N ILE A 556 -22.76 -11.35 -7.22
CA ILE A 556 -22.81 -11.16 -8.68
C ILE A 556 -24.28 -11.16 -9.12
N SER A 557 -24.78 -10.03 -9.62
CA SER A 557 -26.15 -9.90 -10.10
C SER A 557 -26.31 -10.41 -11.54
N GLU A 558 -27.51 -10.89 -11.89
CA GLU A 558 -27.83 -11.28 -13.26
C GLU A 558 -27.76 -10.11 -14.24
N GLU A 559 -28.17 -8.92 -13.80
CA GLU A 559 -28.11 -7.69 -14.58
C GLU A 559 -26.68 -7.36 -15.01
N PHE A 560 -25.72 -7.50 -14.09
CA PHE A 560 -24.29 -7.29 -14.41
C PHE A 560 -23.79 -8.30 -15.44
N MET A 561 -24.16 -9.57 -15.30
CA MET A 561 -23.79 -10.61 -16.27
C MET A 561 -24.42 -10.36 -17.65
N ASN A 562 -25.67 -9.89 -17.71
CA ASN A 562 -26.34 -9.51 -18.98
C ASN A 562 -25.65 -8.32 -19.66
N ARG A 563 -25.36 -7.26 -18.89
CA ARG A 563 -24.65 -6.08 -19.41
C ARG A 563 -23.28 -6.41 -19.97
N THR A 564 -22.54 -7.28 -19.28
CA THR A 564 -21.17 -7.67 -19.68
C THR A 564 -21.16 -8.57 -20.92
N SER A 565 -22.16 -9.44 -21.07
CA SER A 565 -22.28 -10.35 -22.22
C SER A 565 -22.77 -9.67 -23.50
N GLY A 566 -23.17 -8.40 -23.45
CA GLY A 566 -23.74 -7.68 -24.60
C GLY A 566 -25.10 -8.22 -25.04
N LEU A 567 -25.78 -8.97 -24.17
CA LEU A 567 -27.18 -9.37 -24.32
C LEU A 567 -28.03 -8.22 -23.79
N SER A 568 -28.23 -7.18 -24.60
CA SER A 568 -29.20 -6.10 -24.35
C SER A 568 -30.56 -6.46 -24.91
#